data_AF-A0A922MC93-F1
#
_entry.id   AF-A0A922MC93-F1
#
_cell.length_a   1.000
_cell.length_b   1.000
_cell.length_c   1.000
_cell.angle_alpha   90.00
_cell.angle_beta   90.00
_cell.angle_gamma   90.00
#
_symmetry.space_group_name_H-M   'P 1'
#
loop_
_entity.id
_entity.type
_entity.pdbx_description
1 polymer ?
#
loop_
_entity_poly.entity_id
_entity_poly.type
_entity_poly.pdbx_seq_one_letter_code
_entity_poly.pdbx_strand_id
1 'polypeptide(L)'
;MKFTSLRRCIKNRNLGSPYILSDCDVVVDGDSFFKDTYSNSNSQYILGPDCDRYADFLINKLSIFLDSHVKCHFIFKGATKLNMDERQKFHESIIHDRIVTKIKTAPYFQPLFAQDIQKQVLEEMDIKYFVCEYDSIEAIIGVARKLKCPVLTNKLEYSLFGVSCIPPNFVLYIKGCNKLICQIYENEKVKNVFGVYNKTPMLLALLNENGIYFEQAKEIIDDMEGDATWPVVKWVKRQRQATIASTVLKGIHDNEHRDAFNKVHERIQTLYLYPFCNLAVKYFQKNKVHSLFRDDKKWFAKGISNGRIAPAFIDLKKKGLVFGSMLMNDMKRPDAMLAAVEIVSYSHCLLTNSQSSTITFIGRQNDRTCIQEISNHWDRKIPQRGIFTKHRDGKKIKMNDCDVFKEFLEVVLPGSNFRYHFLFVPQDCWLLIITLVYYIFKKNEDFLNAAYCVLLSYIVLGPVSKQVDELKKVESILNSSKDCVSFYNNFKRMFDKVDLSQKYNSSVVHSFSEFQHCLQNMNYLNKLCGEKIPCTVYHDTYNASFIYNAFMFFKDKNDLMEYLENKCAGSIYLEMFKKVVDGFEKCLSAVEVFAKNNVLEASVISNEIKT
;
A
#
# COMPACT_ATOMS: atom_id res chain seq x y z
N MET A 1 -18.35 -7.67 5.57
CA MET A 1 -19.04 -8.59 6.49
C MET A 1 -18.05 -8.98 7.58
N LYS A 2 -18.50 -9.26 8.80
CA LYS A 2 -17.63 -9.62 9.95
C LYS A 2 -18.21 -10.81 10.70
N PHE A 3 -17.36 -11.79 11.01
CA PHE A 3 -17.75 -13.12 11.50
C PHE A 3 -16.81 -13.61 12.63
N THR A 4 -16.50 -12.75 13.59
CA THR A 4 -15.48 -13.04 14.61
C THR A 4 -15.85 -14.24 15.47
N SER A 5 -17.10 -14.28 15.95
CA SER A 5 -17.63 -15.33 16.81
C SER A 5 -17.68 -16.67 16.07
N LEU A 6 -18.16 -16.66 14.82
CA LEU A 6 -18.21 -17.84 13.96
C LEU A 6 -16.81 -18.40 13.67
N ARG A 7 -15.84 -17.54 13.35
CA ARG A 7 -14.45 -17.93 13.13
C ARG A 7 -13.85 -18.60 14.37
N ARG A 8 -14.08 -18.03 15.55
CA ARG A 8 -13.63 -18.60 16.83
C ARG A 8 -14.27 -19.97 17.07
N CYS A 9 -15.56 -20.11 16.80
CA CYS A 9 -16.28 -21.38 16.93
C CYS A 9 -15.67 -22.48 16.02
N ILE A 10 -15.38 -22.17 14.76
CA ILE A 10 -14.73 -23.11 13.83
C ILE A 10 -13.34 -23.52 14.33
N LYS A 11 -12.55 -22.54 14.82
CA LYS A 11 -11.21 -22.78 15.35
C LYS A 11 -11.23 -23.70 16.58
N ASN A 12 -12.10 -23.41 17.55
CA ASN A 12 -12.19 -24.15 18.82
C ASN A 12 -12.62 -25.61 18.66
N ARG A 13 -13.32 -25.96 17.58
CA ARG A 13 -13.72 -27.33 17.28
C ARG A 13 -12.60 -28.18 16.65
N ASN A 14 -11.41 -27.62 16.43
CA ASN A 14 -10.25 -28.32 15.88
C ASN A 14 -10.57 -29.12 14.61
N LEU A 15 -11.36 -28.53 13.71
CA LEU A 15 -11.83 -29.20 12.49
C LEU A 15 -10.74 -29.38 11.42
N GLY A 16 -9.56 -28.78 11.60
CA GLY A 16 -8.51 -28.83 10.60
C GLY A 16 -7.85 -30.21 10.52
N SER A 17 -7.63 -30.69 9.30
CA SER A 17 -6.94 -31.95 8.98
C SER A 17 -5.51 -31.66 8.50
N PRO A 18 -4.51 -32.54 8.71
CA PRO A 18 -3.21 -32.42 8.05
C PRO A 18 -3.36 -32.43 6.53
N TYR A 19 -2.57 -31.62 5.85
CA TYR A 19 -2.58 -31.47 4.39
C TYR A 19 -1.20 -31.12 3.86
N ILE A 20 -0.93 -31.51 2.62
CA ILE A 20 0.34 -31.26 1.94
C ILE A 20 0.07 -30.38 0.73
N LEU A 21 0.74 -29.22 0.68
CA LEU A 21 0.74 -28.32 -0.48
C LEU A 21 2.01 -28.56 -1.30
N SER A 22 1.83 -28.91 -2.56
CA SER A 22 2.89 -29.08 -3.56
C SER A 22 2.23 -29.10 -4.95
N ASP A 23 2.87 -28.53 -5.96
CA ASP A 23 2.41 -28.55 -7.36
C ASP A 23 0.95 -28.13 -7.56
N CYS A 24 0.54 -27.03 -6.92
CA CYS A 24 -0.87 -26.60 -6.91
C CYS A 24 -1.03 -25.08 -6.93
N ASP A 25 -2.22 -24.62 -7.32
CA ASP A 25 -2.63 -23.23 -7.14
C ASP A 25 -3.19 -23.01 -5.72
N VAL A 26 -2.98 -21.81 -5.18
CA VAL A 26 -3.60 -21.36 -3.92
C VAL A 26 -4.03 -19.90 -4.08
N VAL A 27 -5.25 -19.58 -3.64
CA VAL A 27 -5.66 -18.18 -3.51
C VAL A 27 -5.22 -17.66 -2.15
N VAL A 28 -4.58 -16.50 -2.10
CA VAL A 28 -4.08 -15.91 -0.87
C VAL A 28 -4.89 -14.66 -0.52
N ASP A 29 -5.48 -14.65 0.68
CA ASP A 29 -6.07 -13.44 1.26
C ASP A 29 -4.91 -12.52 1.70
N GLY A 30 -4.54 -11.56 0.86
CA GLY A 30 -3.34 -10.74 1.04
C GLY A 30 -3.34 -9.98 2.36
N ASP A 31 -4.49 -9.40 2.75
CA ASP A 31 -4.65 -8.74 4.04
C ASP A 31 -4.43 -9.68 5.22
N SER A 32 -4.93 -10.91 5.13
CA SER A 32 -4.75 -11.91 6.18
C SER A 32 -3.32 -12.47 6.20
N PHE A 33 -2.66 -12.59 5.06
CA PHE A 33 -1.33 -13.17 4.93
C PHE A 33 -0.25 -12.19 5.41
N PHE A 34 -0.34 -10.93 5.01
CA PHE A 34 0.61 -9.90 5.40
C PHE A 34 0.30 -9.27 6.76
N LYS A 35 -0.79 -9.70 7.41
CA LYS A 35 -1.13 -9.26 8.76
C LYS A 35 0.06 -9.50 9.70
N ASP A 36 0.45 -8.47 10.44
CA ASP A 36 1.51 -8.51 11.45
C ASP A 36 2.91 -8.87 10.87
N THR A 37 3.08 -8.94 9.55
CA THR A 37 4.38 -9.28 8.93
C THR A 37 5.45 -8.25 9.18
N TYR A 38 5.09 -6.96 9.19
CA TYR A 38 6.04 -5.88 9.45
C TYR A 38 6.49 -5.88 10.92
N SER A 39 5.59 -6.11 11.88
CA SER A 39 6.00 -6.32 13.27
C SER A 39 6.90 -7.54 13.43
N ASN A 40 6.62 -8.63 12.69
CA ASN A 40 7.39 -9.86 12.76
C ASN A 40 8.76 -9.78 12.07
N SER A 41 8.99 -8.79 11.19
CA SER A 41 10.31 -8.56 10.59
C SER A 41 11.29 -7.88 11.54
N ASN A 42 10.82 -7.41 12.71
CA ASN A 42 11.59 -6.61 13.67
C ASN A 42 12.21 -5.35 13.06
N SER A 43 11.64 -4.85 11.96
CA SER A 43 12.07 -3.62 11.30
C SER A 43 11.71 -2.39 12.13
N GLN A 44 12.52 -1.34 12.03
CA GLN A 44 12.20 -0.04 12.64
C GLN A 44 10.87 0.51 12.11
N TYR A 45 10.07 1.16 12.94
CA TYR A 45 8.83 1.81 12.53
C TYR A 45 8.72 3.27 13.00
N ILE A 46 9.47 3.66 14.02
CA ILE A 46 9.40 5.00 14.61
C ILE A 46 10.04 6.04 13.70
N LEU A 47 11.21 5.73 13.12
CA LEU A 47 11.92 6.61 12.17
C LEU A 47 11.32 6.56 10.75
N GLY A 48 10.42 5.62 10.50
CA GLY A 48 10.05 5.17 9.16
C GLY A 48 10.52 3.73 8.90
N PRO A 49 10.29 3.21 7.70
CA PRO A 49 10.58 1.82 7.37
C PRO A 49 12.05 1.55 7.02
N ASP A 50 12.60 0.45 7.54
CA ASP A 50 13.80 -0.19 6.95
C ASP A 50 13.31 -1.06 5.77
N CYS A 51 13.17 -0.47 4.57
CA CYS A 51 12.43 -1.09 3.47
C CYS A 51 13.10 -2.36 2.94
N ASP A 52 14.44 -2.35 2.82
CA ASP A 52 15.29 -3.48 2.45
C ASP A 52 15.06 -4.69 3.37
N ARG A 53 15.18 -4.49 4.69
CA ARG A 53 14.97 -5.56 5.69
C ARG A 53 13.58 -6.15 5.62
N TYR A 54 12.57 -5.31 5.40
CA TYR A 54 11.20 -5.79 5.27
C TYR A 54 11.01 -6.58 3.97
N ALA A 55 11.57 -6.11 2.84
CA ALA A 55 11.53 -6.84 1.58
C ALA A 55 12.22 -8.20 1.68
N ASP A 56 13.42 -8.28 2.26
CA ASP A 56 14.14 -9.54 2.51
C ASP A 56 13.30 -10.52 3.35
N PHE A 57 12.66 -10.02 4.40
CA PHE A 57 11.77 -10.82 5.22
C PHE A 57 10.60 -11.38 4.40
N LEU A 58 10.00 -10.57 3.53
CA LEU A 58 8.89 -11.01 2.65
C LEU A 58 9.35 -12.01 1.59
N ILE A 59 10.49 -11.76 0.93
CA ILE A 59 11.08 -12.66 -0.07
C ILE A 59 11.29 -14.04 0.55
N ASN A 60 11.98 -14.11 1.70
CA ASN A 60 12.21 -15.38 2.40
C ASN A 60 10.91 -16.09 2.78
N LYS A 61 9.89 -15.34 3.21
CA LYS A 61 8.57 -15.90 3.57
C LYS A 61 7.80 -16.42 2.35
N LEU A 62 7.99 -15.83 1.17
CA LEU A 62 7.31 -16.21 -0.07
C LEU A 62 8.04 -17.32 -0.83
N SER A 63 9.39 -17.36 -0.77
CA SER A 63 10.20 -18.35 -1.50
C SER A 63 9.81 -19.79 -1.19
N ILE A 64 9.40 -20.10 0.06
CA ILE A 64 8.96 -21.45 0.44
C ILE A 64 7.81 -21.98 -0.43
N PHE A 65 6.94 -21.10 -0.94
CA PHE A 65 5.83 -21.48 -1.82
C PHE A 65 6.35 -21.76 -3.23
N LEU A 66 7.25 -20.92 -3.75
CA LEU A 66 7.86 -21.10 -5.07
C LEU A 66 8.72 -22.37 -5.14
N ASP A 67 9.54 -22.60 -4.10
CA ASP A 67 10.39 -23.79 -3.94
C ASP A 67 9.57 -25.08 -3.85
N SER A 68 8.30 -24.98 -3.45
CA SER A 68 7.34 -26.09 -3.39
C SER A 68 6.41 -26.16 -4.61
N HIS A 69 6.70 -25.39 -5.66
CA HIS A 69 5.90 -25.26 -6.87
C HIS A 69 4.42 -24.89 -6.60
N VAL A 70 4.19 -24.13 -5.53
CA VAL A 70 2.86 -23.61 -5.17
C VAL A 70 2.67 -22.24 -5.80
N LYS A 71 1.69 -22.13 -6.69
CA LYS A 71 1.35 -20.88 -7.37
C LYS A 71 0.36 -20.07 -6.56
N CYS A 72 0.84 -18.97 -5.98
CA CYS A 72 0.01 -18.07 -5.17
C CYS A 72 -0.69 -17.01 -6.03
N HIS A 73 -2.00 -16.84 -5.82
CA HIS A 73 -2.82 -15.78 -6.41
C HIS A 73 -3.28 -14.82 -5.31
N PHE A 74 -2.57 -13.71 -5.12
CA PHE A 74 -2.84 -12.77 -4.04
C PHE A 74 -4.04 -11.88 -4.33
N ILE A 75 -4.93 -11.69 -3.36
CA ILE A 75 -6.07 -10.78 -3.47
C ILE A 75 -6.11 -9.87 -2.25
N PHE A 76 -6.07 -8.56 -2.50
CA PHE A 76 -6.08 -7.52 -1.48
C PHE A 76 -7.42 -6.78 -1.46
N LYS A 77 -7.83 -6.33 -0.28
CA LYS A 77 -8.87 -5.31 -0.13
C LYS A 77 -8.36 -3.96 -0.64
N GLY A 78 -9.29 -3.09 -1.01
CA GLY A 78 -9.02 -1.71 -1.39
C GLY A 78 -9.19 -0.75 -0.21
N ALA A 79 -9.94 0.32 -0.44
CA ALA A 79 -10.21 1.29 0.61
C ALA A 79 -11.10 0.73 1.72
N THR A 80 -10.88 1.20 2.94
CA THR A 80 -11.72 0.85 4.09
C THR A 80 -13.01 1.67 4.05
N LYS A 81 -14.16 1.01 4.15
CA LYS A 81 -15.46 1.68 4.30
C LYS A 81 -15.67 2.08 5.76
N LEU A 82 -15.18 3.26 6.14
CA LEU A 82 -15.49 3.92 7.41
C LEU A 82 -16.31 5.19 7.13
N ASN A 83 -17.19 5.57 8.04
CA ASN A 83 -17.85 6.88 8.03
C ASN A 83 -16.91 7.97 8.62
N MET A 84 -17.30 9.24 8.52
CA MET A 84 -16.45 10.37 8.94
C MET A 84 -16.11 10.33 10.44
N ASP A 85 -17.07 9.99 11.30
CA ASP A 85 -16.87 9.96 12.75
C ASP A 85 -15.90 8.84 13.17
N GLU A 86 -16.04 7.65 12.59
CA GLU A 86 -15.13 6.52 12.80
C GLU A 86 -13.71 6.88 12.38
N ARG A 87 -13.59 7.58 11.25
CA ARG A 87 -12.32 8.04 10.69
C ARG A 87 -11.65 9.08 11.59
N GLN A 88 -12.42 10.05 12.10
CA GLN A 88 -11.93 11.06 13.02
C GLN A 88 -11.46 10.43 14.33
N LYS A 89 -12.28 9.57 14.96
CA LYS A 89 -11.92 8.86 16.20
C LYS A 89 -10.66 7.99 16.03
N PHE A 90 -10.55 7.31 14.90
CA PHE A 90 -9.36 6.52 14.58
C PHE A 90 -8.11 7.40 14.46
N HIS A 91 -8.22 8.56 13.80
CA HIS A 91 -7.09 9.48 13.66
C HIS A 91 -6.71 10.15 15.00
N GLU A 92 -7.69 10.48 15.85
CA GLU A 92 -7.44 11.02 17.19
C GLU A 92 -6.62 10.05 18.05
N SER A 93 -6.98 8.76 18.01
CA SER A 93 -6.21 7.71 18.68
C SER A 93 -4.78 7.63 18.18
N ILE A 94 -4.56 7.79 16.87
CA ILE A 94 -3.22 7.80 16.28
C ILE A 94 -2.44 9.00 16.81
N ILE A 95 -3.01 10.21 16.79
CA ILE A 95 -2.31 11.41 17.27
C ILE A 95 -1.87 11.22 18.73
N HIS A 96 -2.76 10.73 19.59
CA HIS A 96 -2.43 10.47 20.99
C HIS A 96 -1.26 9.49 21.18
N ASP A 97 -1.18 8.47 20.34
CA ASP A 97 -0.16 7.42 20.38
C ASP A 97 1.18 7.82 19.76
N ARG A 98 1.24 8.93 19.00
CA ARG A 98 2.42 9.36 18.22
C ARG A 98 3.11 10.62 18.75
N ILE A 99 2.68 11.14 19.90
CA ILE A 99 3.32 12.30 20.54
C ILE A 99 4.67 11.91 21.17
N VAL A 100 5.67 12.75 20.94
CA VAL A 100 7.11 12.58 21.25
C VAL A 100 7.41 12.21 22.71
N THR A 101 6.53 12.52 23.66
CA THR A 101 6.74 12.24 25.08
C THR A 101 6.79 10.75 25.42
N LYS A 102 6.38 9.86 24.50
CA LYS A 102 6.20 8.43 24.73
C LYS A 102 7.04 7.52 23.82
N ILE A 103 8.19 7.94 23.29
CA ILE A 103 8.98 7.12 22.33
C ILE A 103 9.27 5.69 22.85
N LYS A 104 9.59 5.53 24.15
CA LYS A 104 9.83 4.20 24.76
C LYS A 104 8.59 3.32 24.86
N THR A 105 7.40 3.92 24.86
CA THR A 105 6.11 3.25 25.02
C THR A 105 5.22 3.38 23.78
N ALA A 106 5.76 3.89 22.67
CA ALA A 106 5.02 4.13 21.45
C ALA A 106 4.49 2.79 20.91
N PRO A 107 3.15 2.61 20.87
CA PRO A 107 2.58 1.36 20.41
C PRO A 107 2.95 1.16 18.95
N TYR A 108 3.18 -0.10 18.58
CA TYR A 108 3.50 -0.49 17.22
C TYR A 108 2.53 0.12 16.21
N PHE A 109 3.07 0.57 15.08
CA PHE A 109 2.29 0.94 13.91
C PHE A 109 3.01 0.54 12.64
N GLN A 110 2.21 0.34 11.60
CA GLN A 110 2.74 0.07 10.28
C GLN A 110 3.26 1.39 9.67
N PRO A 111 4.56 1.49 9.33
CA PRO A 111 5.10 2.69 8.71
C PRO A 111 4.62 2.84 7.26
N LEU A 112 4.96 3.98 6.65
CA LEU A 112 4.70 4.22 5.24
C LEU A 112 5.43 3.18 4.37
N PHE A 113 5.03 3.07 3.11
CA PHE A 113 5.54 2.10 2.12
C PHE A 113 5.31 0.62 2.41
N ALA A 114 5.03 0.18 3.64
CA ALA A 114 4.92 -1.25 3.95
C ALA A 114 3.94 -2.01 3.04
N GLN A 115 2.77 -1.44 2.73
CA GLN A 115 1.83 -2.09 1.78
C GLN A 115 2.28 -2.04 0.32
N ASP A 116 3.11 -1.06 -0.03
CA ASP A 116 3.63 -0.94 -1.39
C ASP A 116 4.83 -1.87 -1.60
N ILE A 117 5.69 -2.02 -0.59
CA ILE A 117 6.77 -3.01 -0.57
C ILE A 117 6.21 -4.42 -0.72
N GLN A 118 5.09 -4.75 -0.05
CA GLN A 118 4.40 -6.03 -0.26
C GLN A 118 4.08 -6.28 -1.73
N LYS A 119 3.62 -5.27 -2.47
CA LYS A 119 3.31 -5.39 -3.90
C LYS A 119 4.56 -5.40 -4.76
N GLN A 120 5.54 -4.56 -4.46
CA GLN A 120 6.84 -4.52 -5.16
C GLN A 120 7.56 -5.88 -5.08
N VAL A 121 7.57 -6.52 -3.91
CA VAL A 121 8.14 -7.87 -3.74
C VAL A 121 7.33 -8.90 -4.54
N LEU A 122 5.99 -8.83 -4.55
CA LEU A 122 5.19 -9.73 -5.37
C LEU A 122 5.47 -9.53 -6.88
N GLU A 123 5.63 -8.29 -7.34
CA GLU A 123 6.01 -7.95 -8.73
C GLU A 123 7.40 -8.49 -9.07
N GLU A 124 8.39 -8.30 -8.19
CA GLU A 124 9.77 -8.78 -8.36
C GLU A 124 9.87 -10.31 -8.42
N MET A 125 9.05 -11.01 -7.63
CA MET A 125 8.99 -12.48 -7.60
C MET A 125 8.05 -13.08 -8.69
N ASP A 126 7.54 -12.27 -9.62
CA ASP A 126 6.54 -12.66 -10.65
C ASP A 126 5.27 -13.33 -10.05
N ILE A 127 4.90 -12.93 -8.82
CA ILE A 127 3.70 -13.41 -8.14
C ILE A 127 2.54 -12.46 -8.43
N LYS A 128 1.47 -13.01 -9.01
CA LYS A 128 0.29 -12.22 -9.39
C LYS A 128 -0.52 -11.80 -8.18
N TYR A 129 -1.00 -10.57 -8.24
CA TYR A 129 -1.96 -10.06 -7.28
C TYR A 129 -3.09 -9.25 -7.92
N PHE A 130 -4.19 -9.14 -7.19
CA PHE A 130 -5.37 -8.38 -7.58
C PHE A 130 -5.83 -7.50 -6.41
N VAL A 131 -6.14 -6.23 -6.68
CA VAL A 131 -6.66 -5.31 -5.65
C VAL A 131 -8.13 -5.01 -5.91
N CYS A 132 -8.98 -5.25 -4.91
CA CYS A 132 -10.39 -4.89 -4.95
C CYS A 132 -10.59 -3.38 -4.71
N GLU A 133 -11.76 -2.84 -5.09
CA GLU A 133 -12.09 -1.44 -4.75
C GLU A 133 -12.35 -1.27 -3.24
N TYR A 134 -12.99 -2.25 -2.61
CA TYR A 134 -13.27 -2.26 -1.17
C TYR A 134 -13.03 -3.65 -0.58
N ASP A 135 -14.08 -4.47 -0.42
CA ASP A 135 -14.00 -5.81 0.19
C ASP A 135 -13.43 -6.86 -0.79
N SER A 136 -12.60 -7.77 -0.29
CA SER A 136 -11.95 -8.83 -1.06
C SER A 136 -12.67 -10.18 -1.04
N ILE A 137 -13.69 -10.38 -0.18
CA ILE A 137 -14.32 -11.69 0.04
C ILE A 137 -14.87 -12.30 -1.25
N GLU A 138 -15.59 -11.52 -2.05
CA GLU A 138 -16.20 -11.99 -3.31
C GLU A 138 -15.13 -12.43 -4.32
N ALA A 139 -14.04 -11.67 -4.42
CA ALA A 139 -12.91 -12.00 -5.28
C ALA A 139 -12.20 -13.27 -4.81
N ILE A 140 -11.92 -13.38 -3.50
CA ILE A 140 -11.27 -14.55 -2.90
C ILE A 140 -12.08 -15.83 -3.14
N ILE A 141 -13.34 -15.83 -2.72
CA ILE A 141 -14.23 -16.99 -2.86
C ILE A 141 -14.45 -17.32 -4.35
N GLY A 142 -14.71 -16.30 -5.17
CA GLY A 142 -14.97 -16.47 -6.59
C GLY A 142 -13.80 -17.08 -7.36
N VAL A 143 -12.57 -16.59 -7.11
CA VAL A 143 -11.36 -17.13 -7.75
C VAL A 143 -11.06 -18.53 -7.24
N ALA A 144 -11.12 -18.76 -5.93
CA ALA A 144 -10.81 -20.06 -5.35
C ALA A 144 -11.77 -21.16 -5.82
N ARG A 145 -13.08 -20.88 -5.87
CA ARG A 145 -14.07 -21.82 -6.45
C ARG A 145 -13.83 -22.07 -7.93
N LYS A 146 -13.41 -21.05 -8.69
CA LYS A 146 -13.18 -21.19 -10.13
C LYS A 146 -11.92 -22.00 -10.43
N LEU A 147 -10.85 -21.79 -9.67
CA LEU A 147 -9.59 -22.52 -9.79
C LEU A 147 -9.60 -23.86 -9.05
N LYS A 148 -10.65 -24.12 -8.25
CA LYS A 148 -10.79 -25.32 -7.40
C LYS A 148 -9.61 -25.51 -6.45
N CYS A 149 -9.12 -24.42 -5.88
CA CYS A 149 -7.98 -24.41 -4.98
C CYS A 149 -8.36 -23.95 -3.56
N PRO A 150 -7.57 -24.30 -2.54
CA PRO A 150 -7.77 -23.77 -1.19
C PRO A 150 -7.44 -22.28 -1.12
N VAL A 151 -7.88 -21.65 -0.02
CA VAL A 151 -7.59 -20.26 0.33
C VAL A 151 -6.64 -20.22 1.52
N LEU A 152 -5.50 -19.55 1.36
CA LEU A 152 -4.59 -19.22 2.45
C LEU A 152 -5.13 -17.99 3.22
N THR A 153 -5.77 -18.22 4.37
CA THR A 153 -6.42 -17.18 5.18
C THR A 153 -6.67 -17.62 6.63
N ASN A 154 -6.65 -16.67 7.56
CA ASN A 154 -7.12 -16.87 8.93
C ASN A 154 -8.65 -16.77 9.06
N LYS A 155 -9.36 -16.38 8.00
CA LYS A 155 -10.83 -16.23 7.96
C LYS A 155 -11.50 -17.57 7.66
N LEU A 156 -11.45 -18.48 8.64
CA LEU A 156 -11.95 -19.85 8.52
C LEU A 156 -13.44 -19.95 8.14
N GLU A 157 -14.22 -18.90 8.41
CA GLU A 157 -15.62 -18.81 7.97
C GLU A 157 -15.80 -18.88 6.44
N TYR A 158 -14.74 -18.65 5.66
CA TYR A 158 -14.76 -18.81 4.20
C TYR A 158 -15.10 -20.25 3.78
N SER A 159 -14.83 -21.24 4.64
CA SER A 159 -15.24 -22.63 4.45
C SER A 159 -16.74 -22.83 4.27
N LEU A 160 -17.56 -21.99 4.90
CA LEU A 160 -19.01 -22.02 4.73
C LEU A 160 -19.45 -21.46 3.37
N PHE A 161 -18.61 -20.71 2.66
CA PHE A 161 -18.85 -20.28 1.28
C PHE A 161 -18.37 -21.30 0.23
N GLY A 162 -17.97 -22.50 0.67
CA GLY A 162 -17.62 -23.61 -0.22
C GLY A 162 -16.17 -23.65 -0.68
N VAL A 163 -15.22 -23.07 0.05
CA VAL A 163 -13.77 -23.16 -0.25
C VAL A 163 -12.99 -23.69 0.96
N SER A 164 -12.02 -24.56 0.76
CA SER A 164 -11.18 -25.02 1.88
C SER A 164 -10.22 -23.92 2.32
N CYS A 165 -9.94 -23.80 3.62
CA CYS A 165 -9.13 -22.73 4.18
C CYS A 165 -7.86 -23.26 4.85
N ILE A 166 -6.73 -22.60 4.64
CA ILE A 166 -5.43 -22.92 5.26
C ILE A 166 -4.96 -21.69 6.02
N PRO A 167 -4.83 -21.72 7.36
CA PRO A 167 -4.23 -20.62 8.11
C PRO A 167 -2.75 -20.44 7.75
N PRO A 168 -2.29 -19.22 7.41
CA PRO A 168 -0.89 -18.97 7.07
C PRO A 168 0.11 -19.44 8.14
N ASN A 169 -0.24 -19.29 9.42
CA ASN A 169 0.63 -19.65 10.55
C ASN A 169 0.79 -21.17 10.75
N PHE A 170 0.03 -21.99 10.03
CA PHE A 170 0.13 -23.45 10.08
C PHE A 170 0.90 -24.04 8.90
N VAL A 171 1.41 -23.20 7.99
CA VAL A 171 2.26 -23.67 6.89
C VAL A 171 3.69 -23.87 7.40
N LEU A 172 4.15 -25.11 7.38
CA LEU A 172 5.48 -25.53 7.77
C LEU A 172 6.26 -25.94 6.53
N TYR A 173 7.44 -25.35 6.38
CA TYR A 173 8.43 -25.72 5.37
C TYR A 173 9.51 -26.57 6.02
N ILE A 174 9.77 -27.75 5.46
CA ILE A 174 10.88 -28.61 5.85
C ILE A 174 11.99 -28.41 4.83
N LYS A 175 13.13 -27.87 5.27
CA LYS A 175 14.28 -27.60 4.38
C LYS A 175 14.70 -28.87 3.64
N GLY A 176 14.82 -28.78 2.32
CA GLY A 176 15.13 -29.92 1.44
C GLY A 176 13.92 -30.76 1.01
N CYS A 177 12.70 -30.39 1.44
CA CYS A 177 11.46 -30.97 0.96
C CYS A 177 10.73 -29.97 0.06
N ASN A 178 10.34 -30.37 -1.14
CA ASN A 178 9.57 -29.53 -2.07
C ASN A 178 8.06 -29.51 -1.72
N LYS A 179 7.72 -29.73 -0.45
CA LYS A 179 6.35 -29.87 0.03
C LYS A 179 6.17 -29.07 1.32
N LEU A 180 5.05 -28.36 1.39
CA LEU A 180 4.64 -27.65 2.60
C LEU A 180 3.62 -28.49 3.37
N ILE A 181 3.88 -28.72 4.64
CA ILE A 181 2.94 -29.39 5.54
C ILE A 181 2.07 -28.31 6.17
N CYS A 182 0.75 -28.49 6.16
CA CYS A 182 -0.16 -27.52 6.74
C CYS A 182 -1.39 -28.18 7.34
N GLN A 183 -2.23 -27.36 7.97
CA GLN A 183 -3.56 -27.76 8.45
C GLN A 183 -4.62 -27.11 7.57
N ILE A 184 -5.51 -27.91 6.99
CA ILE A 184 -6.60 -27.47 6.13
C ILE A 184 -7.96 -27.64 6.81
N TYR A 185 -8.81 -26.63 6.69
CA TYR A 185 -10.21 -26.65 7.09
C TYR A 185 -11.05 -26.89 5.84
N GLU A 186 -11.38 -28.14 5.59
CA GLU A 186 -12.17 -28.56 4.43
C GLU A 186 -13.59 -28.02 4.48
N ASN A 187 -14.06 -27.46 3.37
CA ASN A 187 -15.38 -26.85 3.27
C ASN A 187 -16.51 -27.82 3.68
N GLU A 188 -16.49 -29.06 3.20
CA GLU A 188 -17.53 -30.05 3.49
C GLU A 188 -17.50 -30.48 4.95
N LYS A 189 -16.32 -30.75 5.52
CA LYS A 189 -16.19 -31.09 6.95
C LYS A 189 -16.74 -29.98 7.84
N VAL A 190 -16.43 -28.71 7.53
CA VAL A 190 -16.98 -27.58 8.29
C VAL A 190 -18.49 -27.49 8.10
N LYS A 191 -19.01 -27.49 6.87
CA LYS A 191 -20.46 -27.43 6.61
C LYS A 191 -21.23 -28.56 7.29
N ASN A 192 -20.68 -29.78 7.32
CA ASN A 192 -21.30 -30.95 7.97
C ASN A 192 -21.53 -30.72 9.46
N VAL A 193 -20.57 -30.10 10.16
CA VAL A 193 -20.69 -29.77 11.59
C VAL A 193 -21.83 -28.78 11.84
N PHE A 194 -22.00 -27.78 10.96
CA PHE A 194 -23.09 -26.83 11.06
C PHE A 194 -24.43 -27.43 10.63
N GLY A 195 -24.46 -28.32 9.63
CA GLY A 195 -25.65 -29.07 9.21
C GLY A 195 -26.82 -28.21 8.73
N VAL A 196 -26.53 -27.06 8.10
CA VAL A 196 -27.54 -26.09 7.60
C VAL A 196 -27.28 -25.67 6.15
N TYR A 197 -26.95 -26.60 5.26
CA TYR A 197 -26.51 -26.30 3.87
C TYR A 197 -27.43 -25.30 3.13
N ASN A 198 -28.70 -25.65 2.91
CA ASN A 198 -29.65 -24.78 2.19
C ASN A 198 -30.02 -23.48 2.94
N LYS A 199 -29.67 -23.39 4.22
CA LYS A 199 -29.92 -22.23 5.09
C LYS A 199 -28.63 -21.51 5.48
N THR A 200 -27.49 -21.88 4.89
CA THR A 200 -26.19 -21.28 5.21
C THR A 200 -26.17 -19.78 4.93
N PRO A 201 -26.78 -19.27 3.83
CA PRO A 201 -26.88 -17.82 3.63
C PRO A 201 -27.59 -17.10 4.78
N MET A 202 -28.67 -17.68 5.30
CA MET A 202 -29.42 -17.14 6.42
C MET A 202 -28.61 -17.18 7.72
N LEU A 203 -27.93 -18.30 8.00
CA LEU A 203 -27.02 -18.41 9.14
C LEU A 203 -25.94 -17.32 9.10
N LEU A 204 -25.31 -17.14 7.94
CA LEU A 204 -24.27 -16.13 7.77
C LEU A 204 -24.85 -14.71 7.89
N ALA A 205 -26.04 -14.43 7.37
CA ALA A 205 -26.67 -13.12 7.53
C ALA A 205 -26.93 -12.78 9.01
N LEU A 206 -27.45 -13.74 9.79
CA LEU A 206 -27.69 -13.58 11.23
C LEU A 206 -26.40 -13.42 12.04
N LEU A 207 -25.30 -14.04 11.61
CA LEU A 207 -23.99 -13.96 12.28
C LEU A 207 -23.10 -12.81 11.78
N ASN A 208 -23.60 -11.92 10.92
CA ASN A 208 -22.83 -10.79 10.42
C ASN A 208 -22.80 -9.64 11.45
N GLU A 209 -21.71 -9.58 12.21
CA GLU A 209 -21.47 -8.63 13.32
C GLU A 209 -21.34 -7.16 12.88
N ASN A 210 -21.25 -6.89 11.57
CA ASN A 210 -21.19 -5.52 11.04
C ASN A 210 -22.57 -4.96 10.66
N GLY A 211 -23.65 -5.74 10.77
CA GLY A 211 -24.99 -5.26 10.46
C GLY A 211 -25.55 -4.40 11.59
N ILE A 212 -26.14 -3.25 11.26
CA ILE A 212 -26.89 -2.43 12.23
C ILE A 212 -28.06 -3.20 12.88
N TYR A 213 -28.57 -4.22 12.17
CA TYR A 213 -29.60 -5.15 12.64
C TYR A 213 -29.09 -6.23 13.61
N PHE A 214 -27.78 -6.33 13.86
CA PHE A 214 -27.20 -7.50 14.53
C PHE A 214 -27.74 -7.70 15.95
N GLU A 215 -27.93 -6.64 16.74
CA GLU A 215 -28.45 -6.77 18.11
C GLU A 215 -29.92 -7.21 18.13
N GLN A 216 -30.79 -6.61 17.30
CA GLN A 216 -32.19 -7.06 17.16
C GLN A 216 -32.27 -8.51 16.64
N ALA A 217 -31.36 -8.90 15.74
CA ALA A 217 -31.29 -10.28 15.26
C ALA A 217 -30.92 -11.29 16.37
N LYS A 218 -30.21 -10.86 17.42
CA LYS A 218 -29.95 -11.71 18.60
C LYS A 218 -31.18 -11.88 19.48
N GLU A 219 -31.98 -10.82 19.66
CA GLU A 219 -33.19 -10.87 20.48
C GLU A 219 -34.23 -11.87 19.93
N ILE A 220 -34.23 -12.11 18.62
CA ILE A 220 -35.09 -13.13 17.97
C ILE A 220 -34.73 -14.57 18.42
N ILE A 221 -33.52 -14.74 18.96
CA ILE A 221 -32.94 -16.02 19.33
C ILE A 221 -32.81 -16.02 20.85
N ASP A 222 -33.93 -16.31 21.54
CA ASP A 222 -33.95 -16.55 22.98
C ASP A 222 -32.77 -17.48 23.37
N ASP A 223 -31.95 -17.07 24.34
CA ASP A 223 -30.70 -17.71 24.81
C ASP A 223 -29.36 -17.34 24.13
N MET A 224 -29.14 -16.09 23.70
CA MET A 224 -27.80 -15.62 23.27
C MET A 224 -26.96 -15.02 24.41
N GLU A 225 -26.79 -15.73 25.53
CA GLU A 225 -25.70 -15.44 26.48
C GLU A 225 -24.42 -16.23 26.10
N GLY A 226 -23.28 -15.55 25.94
CA GLY A 226 -21.99 -16.20 25.64
C GLY A 226 -21.70 -16.45 24.15
N ASP A 227 -21.21 -17.65 23.78
CA ASP A 227 -20.88 -18.02 22.37
C ASP A 227 -22.17 -18.20 21.53
N ALA A 228 -22.71 -17.05 21.13
CA ALA A 228 -23.82 -16.80 20.22
C ALA A 228 -23.95 -17.76 19.00
N THR A 229 -22.84 -18.34 18.54
CA THR A 229 -22.82 -19.12 17.29
C THR A 229 -23.76 -20.32 17.32
N TRP A 230 -23.74 -21.13 18.38
CA TRP A 230 -24.50 -22.39 18.40
C TRP A 230 -26.01 -22.23 18.69
N PRO A 231 -26.44 -21.33 19.58
CA PRO A 231 -27.85 -20.95 19.69
C PRO A 231 -28.45 -20.58 18.33
N VAL A 232 -27.76 -19.73 17.55
CA VAL A 232 -28.20 -19.34 16.19
C VAL A 232 -28.29 -20.56 15.27
N VAL A 233 -27.31 -21.45 15.28
CA VAL A 233 -27.35 -22.66 14.45
C VAL A 233 -28.53 -23.57 14.82
N LYS A 234 -28.76 -23.80 16.12
CA LYS A 234 -29.91 -24.59 16.60
C LYS A 234 -31.23 -23.95 16.16
N TRP A 235 -31.36 -22.64 16.29
CA TRP A 235 -32.53 -21.89 15.86
C TRP A 235 -32.76 -22.04 14.35
N VAL A 236 -31.74 -21.77 13.52
CA VAL A 236 -31.84 -21.90 12.04
C VAL A 236 -32.22 -23.32 11.61
N LYS A 237 -31.73 -24.35 12.31
CA LYS A 237 -32.11 -25.75 12.05
C LYS A 237 -33.61 -25.98 12.21
N ARG A 238 -34.22 -25.43 13.27
CA ARG A 238 -35.65 -25.59 13.60
C ARG A 238 -36.60 -24.87 12.63
N GLN A 239 -36.15 -23.80 11.98
CA GLN A 239 -37.00 -23.02 11.08
C GLN A 239 -37.29 -23.73 9.75
N ARG A 240 -38.42 -23.43 9.09
CA ARG A 240 -38.67 -23.90 7.71
C ARG A 240 -37.94 -22.98 6.72
N GLN A 241 -37.34 -23.55 5.66
CA GLN A 241 -36.58 -22.78 4.67
C GLN A 241 -37.44 -21.70 3.98
N ALA A 242 -38.71 -21.99 3.69
CA ALA A 242 -39.61 -21.05 3.02
C ALA A 242 -40.04 -19.86 3.89
N THR A 243 -39.95 -19.97 5.23
CA THR A 243 -40.48 -18.95 6.15
C THR A 243 -39.41 -18.26 6.96
N ILE A 244 -38.18 -18.78 7.00
CA ILE A 244 -37.12 -18.25 7.88
C ILE A 244 -36.84 -16.76 7.65
N ALA A 245 -36.82 -16.30 6.40
CA ALA A 245 -36.59 -14.90 6.07
C ALA A 245 -37.72 -14.00 6.59
N SER A 246 -38.98 -14.40 6.40
CA SER A 246 -40.12 -13.61 6.89
C SER A 246 -40.22 -13.63 8.42
N THR A 247 -39.81 -14.73 9.09
CA THR A 247 -39.70 -14.78 10.55
C THR A 247 -38.67 -13.77 11.05
N VAL A 248 -37.46 -13.72 10.47
CA VAL A 248 -36.43 -12.76 10.88
C VAL A 248 -36.89 -11.32 10.65
N LEU A 249 -37.46 -11.03 9.48
CA LEU A 249 -37.92 -9.67 9.15
C LEU A 249 -39.04 -9.17 10.06
N LYS A 250 -39.90 -10.05 10.55
CA LYS A 250 -40.95 -9.71 11.54
C LYS A 250 -40.35 -9.33 12.90
N GLY A 251 -39.24 -9.96 13.29
CA GLY A 251 -38.56 -9.70 14.55
C GLY A 251 -37.66 -8.45 14.53
N ILE A 252 -37.28 -7.97 13.35
CA ILE A 252 -36.59 -6.68 13.21
C ILE A 252 -37.66 -5.58 13.17
N HIS A 253 -37.66 -4.67 14.13
CA HIS A 253 -38.71 -3.65 14.25
C HIS A 253 -38.46 -2.42 13.38
N ASP A 254 -37.19 -2.09 13.16
CA ASP A 254 -36.77 -0.91 12.40
C ASP A 254 -36.67 -1.19 10.88
N ASN A 255 -37.18 -0.27 10.06
CA ASN A 255 -37.20 -0.44 8.60
C ASN A 255 -35.82 -0.32 7.96
N GLU A 256 -34.95 0.55 8.45
CA GLU A 256 -33.57 0.68 7.95
C GLU A 256 -32.78 -0.61 8.26
N HIS A 257 -33.00 -1.19 9.44
CA HIS A 257 -32.43 -2.47 9.84
C HIS A 257 -32.92 -3.62 8.96
N ARG A 258 -34.21 -3.66 8.63
CA ARG A 258 -34.78 -4.65 7.69
C ARG A 258 -34.14 -4.55 6.31
N ASP A 259 -34.00 -3.34 5.78
CA ASP A 259 -33.36 -3.11 4.48
C ASP A 259 -31.87 -3.49 4.49
N ALA A 260 -31.15 -3.15 5.56
CA ALA A 260 -29.76 -3.53 5.75
C ALA A 260 -29.60 -5.06 5.84
N PHE A 261 -30.50 -5.74 6.55
CA PHE A 261 -30.53 -7.20 6.65
C PHE A 261 -30.76 -7.83 5.27
N ASN A 262 -31.80 -7.40 4.55
CA ASN A 262 -32.11 -7.90 3.21
C ASN A 262 -30.94 -7.72 2.25
N LYS A 263 -30.32 -6.53 2.20
CA LYS A 263 -29.14 -6.28 1.37
C LYS A 263 -27.98 -7.22 1.67
N VAL A 264 -27.70 -7.49 2.95
CA VAL A 264 -26.63 -8.42 3.34
C VAL A 264 -27.01 -9.86 3.01
N HIS A 265 -28.24 -10.28 3.31
CA HIS A 265 -28.72 -11.63 3.04
C HIS A 265 -28.71 -11.94 1.53
N GLU A 266 -29.22 -11.05 0.69
CA GLU A 266 -29.17 -11.17 -0.77
C GLU A 266 -27.73 -11.26 -1.29
N ARG A 267 -26.83 -10.42 -0.77
CA ARG A 267 -25.42 -10.43 -1.14
C ARG A 267 -24.75 -11.77 -0.78
N ILE A 268 -25.00 -12.29 0.42
CA ILE A 268 -24.48 -13.59 0.87
C ILE A 268 -25.07 -14.72 0.01
N GLN A 269 -26.39 -14.71 -0.21
CA GLN A 269 -27.07 -15.72 -1.02
C GLN A 269 -26.52 -15.74 -2.44
N THR A 270 -26.28 -14.56 -3.01
CA THR A 270 -25.64 -14.39 -4.33
C THR A 270 -24.23 -15.00 -4.35
N LEU A 271 -23.39 -14.67 -3.36
CA LEU A 271 -22.02 -15.21 -3.25
C LEU A 271 -21.98 -16.72 -3.00
N TYR A 272 -22.95 -17.24 -2.24
CA TYR A 272 -23.07 -18.66 -1.92
C TYR A 272 -23.48 -19.46 -3.16
N LEU A 273 -24.51 -19.01 -3.87
CA LEU A 273 -25.06 -19.70 -5.05
C LEU A 273 -24.17 -19.54 -6.29
N TYR A 274 -23.61 -18.36 -6.50
CA TYR A 274 -22.89 -18.03 -7.72
C TYR A 274 -21.47 -17.56 -7.41
N PRO A 275 -20.43 -18.10 -8.07
CA PRO A 275 -19.06 -17.62 -7.90
C PRO A 275 -18.90 -16.27 -8.63
N PHE A 276 -19.34 -15.18 -8.01
CA PHE A 276 -19.18 -13.83 -8.55
C PHE A 276 -17.84 -13.22 -8.16
N CYS A 277 -16.93 -13.15 -9.14
CA CYS A 277 -16.05 -12.00 -9.33
C CYS A 277 -15.47 -12.02 -10.75
N ASN A 278 -16.25 -11.57 -11.73
CA ASN A 278 -15.86 -11.65 -13.14
C ASN A 278 -14.53 -10.94 -13.45
N LEU A 279 -14.12 -9.92 -12.68
CA LEU A 279 -12.89 -9.19 -12.97
C LEU A 279 -11.64 -9.92 -12.48
N ALA A 280 -11.65 -10.36 -11.21
CA ALA A 280 -10.54 -11.12 -10.62
C ALA A 280 -10.39 -12.49 -11.28
N VAL A 281 -11.50 -13.21 -11.49
CA VAL A 281 -11.48 -14.50 -12.19
C VAL A 281 -10.87 -14.35 -13.60
N LYS A 282 -11.32 -13.35 -14.37
CA LYS A 282 -10.77 -13.11 -15.72
C LYS A 282 -9.29 -12.72 -15.67
N TYR A 283 -8.86 -11.97 -14.66
CA TYR A 283 -7.46 -11.56 -14.49
C TYR A 283 -6.55 -12.79 -14.32
N PHE A 284 -6.84 -13.65 -13.35
CA PHE A 284 -6.02 -14.83 -13.07
C PHE A 284 -6.11 -15.90 -14.18
N GLN A 285 -7.28 -16.10 -14.79
CA GLN A 285 -7.44 -17.08 -15.87
C GLN A 285 -6.75 -16.68 -17.18
N LYS A 286 -6.86 -15.40 -17.59
CA LYS A 286 -6.30 -14.95 -18.88
C LYS A 286 -4.81 -14.68 -18.82
N ASN A 287 -4.24 -14.61 -17.62
CA ASN A 287 -2.86 -14.18 -17.43
C ASN A 287 -2.55 -12.85 -18.15
N LYS A 288 -3.50 -11.91 -18.14
CA LYS A 288 -3.35 -10.62 -18.83
C LYS A 288 -3.95 -9.51 -18.00
N VAL A 289 -3.20 -8.42 -17.88
CA VAL A 289 -3.64 -7.17 -17.27
C VAL A 289 -4.79 -6.57 -18.08
N HIS A 290 -5.80 -6.03 -17.40
CA HIS A 290 -6.89 -5.34 -18.05
C HIS A 290 -6.40 -4.05 -18.68
N SER A 291 -6.60 -3.88 -20.00
CA SER A 291 -6.37 -2.59 -20.66
C SER A 291 -7.37 -1.55 -20.16
N LEU A 292 -6.90 -0.32 -19.99
CA LEU A 292 -7.71 0.83 -19.58
C LEU A 292 -8.13 1.61 -20.83
N PHE A 293 -9.43 1.65 -21.08
CA PHE A 293 -10.02 2.43 -22.17
C PHE A 293 -10.93 3.50 -21.60
N ARG A 294 -10.95 4.68 -22.23
CA ARG A 294 -11.78 5.80 -21.81
C ARG A 294 -13.27 5.45 -21.71
N ASP A 295 -13.77 4.70 -22.70
CA ASP A 295 -15.20 4.38 -22.80
C ASP A 295 -15.60 3.16 -21.94
N ASP A 296 -14.66 2.58 -21.18
CA ASP A 296 -14.94 1.44 -20.33
C ASP A 296 -15.53 1.88 -18.99
N LYS A 297 -16.82 1.60 -18.77
CA LYS A 297 -17.51 1.89 -17.50
C LYS A 297 -16.81 1.29 -16.26
N LYS A 298 -15.96 0.27 -16.44
CA LYS A 298 -15.18 -0.38 -15.38
C LYS A 298 -13.71 0.04 -15.34
N TRP A 299 -13.31 1.10 -16.07
CA TRP A 299 -11.92 1.56 -16.12
C TRP A 299 -11.34 1.80 -14.72
N PHE A 300 -12.13 2.36 -13.80
CA PHE A 300 -11.66 2.68 -12.45
C PHE A 300 -11.34 1.41 -11.65
N ALA A 301 -12.29 0.47 -11.60
CA ALA A 301 -12.08 -0.83 -10.95
C ALA A 301 -10.94 -1.63 -11.60
N LYS A 302 -10.78 -1.53 -12.92
CA LYS A 302 -9.65 -2.12 -13.65
C LYS A 302 -8.32 -1.48 -13.28
N GLY A 303 -8.29 -0.16 -13.17
CA GLY A 303 -7.11 0.62 -12.79
C GLY A 303 -6.66 0.34 -11.36
N ILE A 304 -7.60 0.10 -10.44
CA ILE A 304 -7.27 -0.37 -9.10
C ILE A 304 -6.70 -1.79 -9.17
N SER A 305 -7.39 -2.69 -9.88
CA SER A 305 -7.03 -4.10 -9.92
C SER A 305 -5.65 -4.40 -10.52
N ASN A 306 -5.14 -3.53 -11.39
CA ASN A 306 -3.84 -3.67 -12.02
C ASN A 306 -2.76 -2.78 -11.39
N GLY A 307 -3.01 -2.19 -10.23
CA GLY A 307 -2.03 -1.36 -9.51
C GLY A 307 -1.79 0.03 -10.11
N ARG A 308 -2.51 0.43 -11.17
CA ARG A 308 -2.40 1.77 -11.77
C ARG A 308 -2.99 2.86 -10.88
N ILE A 309 -4.03 2.53 -10.11
CA ILE A 309 -4.70 3.45 -9.20
C ILE A 309 -4.46 2.93 -7.79
N ALA A 310 -3.79 3.75 -6.97
CA ALA A 310 -3.52 3.42 -5.58
C ALA A 310 -4.81 3.26 -4.77
N PRO A 311 -4.87 2.35 -3.78
CA PRO A 311 -6.03 2.21 -2.90
C PRO A 311 -6.43 3.51 -2.20
N ALA A 312 -5.45 4.35 -1.85
CA ALA A 312 -5.68 5.67 -1.26
C ALA A 312 -6.51 6.60 -2.18
N PHE A 313 -6.41 6.43 -3.50
CA PHE A 313 -7.13 7.23 -4.48
C PHE A 313 -8.59 6.82 -4.69
N ILE A 314 -9.03 5.73 -4.04
CA ILE A 314 -10.43 5.28 -4.09
C ILE A 314 -11.33 6.25 -3.33
N ASP A 315 -10.99 6.54 -2.07
CA ASP A 315 -11.72 7.53 -1.27
C ASP A 315 -11.52 8.94 -1.84
N LEU A 316 -10.34 9.26 -2.37
CA LEU A 316 -10.09 10.54 -3.07
C LEU A 316 -11.08 10.75 -4.22
N LYS A 317 -11.18 9.80 -5.16
CA LYS A 317 -12.09 9.94 -6.32
C LYS A 317 -13.56 9.93 -5.91
N LYS A 318 -13.93 9.09 -4.95
CA LYS A 318 -15.34 8.79 -4.63
C LYS A 318 -15.95 9.76 -3.63
N LYS A 319 -15.12 10.35 -2.76
CA LYS A 319 -15.56 11.17 -1.63
C LYS A 319 -14.78 12.48 -1.49
N GLY A 320 -13.75 12.72 -2.31
CA GLY A 320 -12.85 13.86 -2.12
C GLY A 320 -12.09 13.80 -0.80
N LEU A 321 -11.81 12.60 -0.27
CA LEU A 321 -11.32 12.42 1.10
C LEU A 321 -9.85 11.99 1.15
N VAL A 322 -9.06 12.62 2.03
CA VAL A 322 -7.65 12.28 2.31
C VAL A 322 -7.41 12.19 3.82
N PHE A 323 -6.58 11.22 4.23
CA PHE A 323 -6.12 11.05 5.61
C PHE A 323 -4.77 11.70 5.83
N GLY A 324 -4.60 12.31 7.00
CA GLY A 324 -3.33 12.76 7.52
C GLY A 324 -2.36 11.62 7.83
N SER A 325 -1.13 12.01 8.12
CA SER A 325 -0.03 11.10 8.40
C SER A 325 -0.32 10.24 9.63
N MET A 326 -0.01 8.95 9.52
CA MET A 326 -0.06 8.02 10.66
C MET A 326 1.31 7.80 11.32
N LEU A 327 2.34 8.51 10.83
CA LEU A 327 3.73 8.40 11.28
C LEU A 327 3.99 9.22 12.53
N MET A 328 5.22 9.16 13.04
CA MET A 328 5.68 10.08 14.09
C MET A 328 5.60 11.53 13.61
N ASN A 329 5.23 12.43 14.51
CA ASN A 329 4.99 13.83 14.16
C ASN A 329 5.75 14.79 15.09
N ASP A 330 6.11 15.95 14.55
CA ASP A 330 6.46 17.12 15.35
C ASP A 330 5.18 17.96 15.57
N MET A 331 4.78 18.12 16.84
CA MET A 331 3.54 18.83 17.18
C MET A 331 3.55 20.29 16.75
N LYS A 332 4.72 20.91 16.61
CA LYS A 332 4.87 22.31 16.20
C LYS A 332 4.71 22.53 14.71
N ARG A 333 4.72 21.44 13.92
CA ARG A 333 4.63 21.48 12.46
C ARG A 333 3.25 21.01 12.00
N PRO A 334 2.81 21.39 10.78
CA PRO A 334 1.61 20.85 10.16
C PRO A 334 1.65 19.33 10.01
N ASP A 335 0.53 18.72 9.63
CA ASP A 335 0.51 17.29 9.30
C ASP A 335 1.45 16.97 8.12
N ALA A 336 2.28 15.94 8.26
CA ALA A 336 3.30 15.59 7.27
C ALA A 336 2.72 15.27 5.88
N MET A 337 1.48 14.78 5.81
CA MET A 337 0.81 14.48 4.53
C MET A 337 0.55 15.75 3.70
N LEU A 338 0.47 16.93 4.33
CA LEU A 338 0.23 18.19 3.64
C LEU A 338 1.37 18.58 2.69
N ALA A 339 2.59 18.08 2.91
CA ALA A 339 3.69 18.28 1.97
C ALA A 339 3.39 17.71 0.56
N ALA A 340 2.55 16.68 0.49
CA ALA A 340 2.14 16.02 -0.75
C ALA A 340 0.82 16.55 -1.34
N VAL A 341 0.18 17.55 -0.72
CA VAL A 341 -1.21 17.93 -1.06
C VAL A 341 -1.39 18.38 -2.51
N GLU A 342 -0.42 19.08 -3.11
CA GLU A 342 -0.50 19.48 -4.52
C GLU A 342 -0.49 18.28 -5.47
N ILE A 343 0.34 17.27 -5.18
CA ILE A 343 0.40 16.00 -5.94
C ILE A 343 -0.96 15.28 -5.85
N VAL A 344 -1.56 15.28 -4.66
CA VAL A 344 -2.87 14.64 -4.40
C VAL A 344 -4.00 15.41 -5.07
N SER A 345 -4.00 16.75 -5.00
CA SER A 345 -4.98 17.61 -5.67
C SER A 345 -4.92 17.46 -7.19
N TYR A 346 -3.73 17.35 -7.79
CA TYR A 346 -3.59 17.08 -9.23
C TYR A 346 -4.13 15.68 -9.58
N SER A 347 -3.82 14.67 -8.76
CA SER A 347 -4.37 13.32 -8.91
C SER A 347 -5.91 13.31 -8.82
N HIS A 348 -6.49 14.10 -7.91
CA HIS A 348 -7.93 14.24 -7.78
C HIS A 348 -8.57 14.88 -9.03
N CYS A 349 -7.97 15.95 -9.56
CA CYS A 349 -8.38 16.56 -10.82
C CYS A 349 -8.37 15.57 -11.99
N LEU A 350 -7.31 14.76 -12.13
CA LEU A 350 -7.24 13.69 -13.12
C LEU A 350 -8.38 12.67 -12.95
N LEU A 351 -8.58 12.18 -11.73
CA LEU A 351 -9.57 11.14 -11.42
C LEU A 351 -11.02 11.60 -11.62
N THR A 352 -11.29 12.89 -11.44
CA THR A 352 -12.62 13.51 -11.57
C THR A 352 -12.84 14.22 -12.90
N ASN A 353 -11.81 14.33 -13.75
CA ASN A 353 -11.84 15.12 -14.98
C ASN A 353 -12.24 16.58 -14.72
N SER A 354 -11.63 17.18 -13.71
CA SER A 354 -11.86 18.56 -13.26
C SER A 354 -10.57 19.37 -13.32
N GLN A 355 -10.68 20.70 -13.36
CA GLN A 355 -9.56 21.63 -13.12
C GLN A 355 -9.48 22.10 -11.66
N SER A 356 -10.57 21.94 -10.92
CA SER A 356 -10.63 22.26 -9.50
C SER A 356 -10.73 20.98 -8.68
N SER A 357 -9.97 20.94 -7.59
CA SER A 357 -9.99 19.88 -6.59
C SER A 357 -10.43 20.49 -5.27
N THR A 358 -11.50 19.97 -4.69
CA THR A 358 -11.89 20.23 -3.29
C THR A 358 -11.76 18.92 -2.53
N ILE A 359 -10.91 18.91 -1.51
CA ILE A 359 -10.57 17.74 -0.72
C ILE A 359 -10.91 18.00 0.74
N THR A 360 -11.70 17.12 1.35
CA THR A 360 -11.82 17.02 2.80
C THR A 360 -10.60 16.27 3.33
N PHE A 361 -9.79 16.95 4.13
CA PHE A 361 -8.63 16.39 4.80
C PHE A 361 -8.94 16.14 6.27
N ILE A 362 -8.83 14.88 6.70
CA ILE A 362 -8.86 14.50 8.12
C ILE A 362 -7.42 14.26 8.55
N GLY A 363 -6.83 15.19 9.28
CA GLY A 363 -5.45 15.05 9.73
C GLY A 363 -5.24 15.73 11.07
N ARG A 364 -4.03 16.21 11.30
CA ARG A 364 -3.64 16.84 12.56
C ARG A 364 -3.46 18.35 12.44
N GLN A 365 -3.93 19.07 13.45
CA GLN A 365 -3.48 20.41 13.79
C GLN A 365 -3.02 20.40 15.25
N ASN A 366 -1.74 20.71 15.49
CA ASN A 366 -1.11 20.59 16.81
C ASN A 366 -1.25 19.17 17.39
N ASP A 367 -1.93 18.98 18.51
CA ASP A 367 -2.09 17.71 19.21
C ASP A 367 -3.49 17.10 19.04
N ARG A 368 -4.29 17.60 18.09
CA ARG A 368 -5.69 17.15 17.88
C ARG A 368 -5.99 16.87 16.42
N THR A 369 -6.99 16.03 16.19
CA THR A 369 -7.55 15.81 14.86
C THR A 369 -8.27 17.07 14.41
N CYS A 370 -8.03 17.47 13.17
CA CYS A 370 -8.78 18.50 12.48
C CYS A 370 -9.40 17.96 11.19
N ILE A 371 -10.50 18.59 10.79
CA ILE A 371 -11.10 18.40 9.47
C ILE A 371 -11.02 19.75 8.77
N GLN A 372 -10.39 19.78 7.60
CA GLN A 372 -10.25 20.98 6.79
C GLN A 372 -10.61 20.69 5.34
N GLU A 373 -11.15 21.69 4.64
CA GLU A 373 -11.32 21.65 3.20
C GLU A 373 -10.14 22.32 2.52
N ILE A 374 -9.51 21.61 1.60
CA ILE A 374 -8.38 22.09 0.80
C ILE A 374 -8.87 22.20 -0.63
N SER A 375 -8.87 23.42 -1.16
CA SER A 375 -9.25 23.70 -2.54
C SER A 375 -8.05 24.14 -3.36
N ASN A 376 -7.87 23.53 -4.53
CA ASN A 376 -6.86 23.91 -5.52
C ASN A 376 -7.52 24.05 -6.89
N HIS A 377 -7.11 25.06 -7.64
CA HIS A 377 -7.48 25.24 -9.05
C HIS A 377 -6.25 25.20 -9.93
N TRP A 378 -6.37 24.64 -11.13
CA TRP A 378 -5.31 24.55 -12.12
C TRP A 378 -5.73 25.28 -13.40
N ASP A 379 -5.02 26.36 -13.72
CA ASP A 379 -5.31 27.20 -14.89
C ASP A 379 -5.18 26.41 -16.20
N ARG A 380 -4.16 25.54 -16.26
CA ARG A 380 -3.99 24.61 -17.38
C ARG A 380 -5.02 23.49 -17.28
N LYS A 381 -5.68 23.21 -18.40
CA LYS A 381 -6.62 22.09 -18.51
C LYS A 381 -5.91 20.78 -18.20
N ILE A 382 -6.44 20.01 -17.25
CA ILE A 382 -5.93 18.68 -16.88
C ILE A 382 -6.72 17.62 -17.67
N PRO A 383 -6.13 17.00 -18.71
CA PRO A 383 -6.87 16.09 -19.57
C PRO A 383 -6.91 14.68 -18.97
N GLN A 384 -8.07 14.23 -18.46
CA GLN A 384 -8.24 12.85 -17.95
C GLN A 384 -7.81 11.77 -18.94
N ARG A 385 -7.81 12.08 -20.25
CA ARG A 385 -7.34 11.15 -21.28
C ARG A 385 -5.94 10.60 -20.98
N GLY A 386 -5.05 11.36 -20.32
CA GLY A 386 -3.70 10.96 -19.93
C GLY A 386 -3.62 9.73 -19.00
N ILE A 387 -4.71 9.35 -18.34
CA ILE A 387 -4.78 8.13 -17.51
C ILE A 387 -4.88 6.87 -18.37
N PHE A 388 -5.47 6.95 -19.56
CA PHE A 388 -5.76 5.77 -20.38
C PHE A 388 -4.56 5.41 -21.25
N THR A 389 -4.22 4.12 -21.27
CA THR A 389 -3.09 3.62 -22.07
C THR A 389 -3.42 3.51 -23.56
N LYS A 390 -4.71 3.36 -23.88
CA LYS A 390 -5.22 3.14 -25.23
C LYS A 390 -6.52 3.89 -25.45
N HIS A 391 -6.73 4.38 -26.66
CA HIS A 391 -8.02 4.91 -27.11
C HIS A 391 -8.49 4.20 -28.36
N ARG A 392 -9.81 4.19 -28.57
CA ARG A 392 -10.43 3.64 -29.78
C ARG A 392 -10.58 4.76 -30.80
N ASP A 393 -10.12 4.50 -32.01
CA ASP A 393 -10.31 5.35 -33.17
C ASP A 393 -10.99 4.50 -34.26
N GLY A 394 -12.32 4.59 -34.31
CA GLY A 394 -13.16 3.65 -35.06
C GLY A 394 -12.96 2.20 -34.58
N LYS A 395 -12.54 1.30 -35.49
CA LYS A 395 -12.19 -0.10 -35.17
C LYS A 395 -10.73 -0.29 -34.73
N LYS A 396 -9.87 0.73 -34.84
CA LYS A 396 -8.44 0.64 -34.50
C LYS A 396 -8.19 1.04 -33.04
N ILE A 397 -7.19 0.41 -32.43
CA ILE A 397 -6.71 0.73 -31.09
C ILE A 397 -5.40 1.49 -31.23
N LYS A 398 -5.35 2.73 -30.76
CA LYS A 398 -4.14 3.57 -30.77
C LYS A 398 -3.59 3.75 -29.36
N MET A 399 -2.28 3.90 -29.25
CA MET A 399 -1.63 4.29 -28.00
C MET A 399 -1.93 5.75 -27.67
N ASN A 400 -1.89 6.08 -26.39
CA ASN A 400 -2.05 7.45 -25.92
C ASN A 400 -0.68 8.08 -25.64
N ASP A 401 -0.42 9.19 -26.32
CA ASP A 401 0.85 9.93 -26.23
C ASP A 401 0.76 11.13 -25.27
N CYS A 402 -0.39 11.35 -24.63
CA CYS A 402 -0.59 12.41 -23.64
C CYS A 402 0.23 12.11 -22.37
N ASP A 403 1.19 12.97 -22.05
CA ASP A 403 2.04 12.86 -20.85
C ASP A 403 1.65 13.89 -19.80
N VAL A 404 0.53 13.61 -19.12
CA VAL A 404 0.00 14.47 -18.05
C VAL A 404 0.90 14.50 -16.81
N PHE A 405 1.79 13.52 -16.64
CA PHE A 405 2.78 13.57 -15.57
C PHE A 405 3.82 14.65 -15.84
N LYS A 406 4.32 14.71 -17.08
CA LYS A 406 5.20 15.81 -17.51
C LYS A 406 4.51 17.18 -17.38
N GLU A 407 3.24 17.29 -17.77
CA GLU A 407 2.47 18.53 -17.61
C GLU A 407 2.39 18.97 -16.13
N PHE A 408 2.18 18.04 -15.19
CA PHE A 408 2.25 18.33 -13.76
C PHE A 408 3.63 18.87 -13.36
N LEU A 409 4.69 18.18 -13.75
CA LEU A 409 6.06 18.58 -13.43
C LEU A 409 6.42 19.95 -14.01
N GLU A 410 5.97 20.28 -15.23
CA GLU A 410 6.18 21.61 -15.82
C GLU A 410 5.50 22.73 -15.04
N VAL A 411 4.41 22.43 -14.31
CA VAL A 411 3.73 23.41 -13.45
C VAL A 411 4.40 23.52 -12.09
N VAL A 412 4.72 22.39 -11.45
CA VAL A 412 5.26 22.41 -10.08
C VAL A 412 6.78 22.61 -10.02
N LEU A 413 7.51 22.24 -11.06
CA LEU A 413 8.97 22.31 -11.17
C LEU A 413 9.38 22.89 -12.54
N PRO A 414 9.01 24.14 -12.83
CA PRO A 414 9.28 24.74 -14.13
C PRO A 414 10.79 24.94 -14.37
N GLY A 415 11.21 24.92 -15.64
CA GLY A 415 12.61 25.12 -16.04
C GLY A 415 13.54 23.91 -15.87
N SER A 416 13.10 22.86 -15.19
CA SER A 416 13.91 21.70 -14.78
C SER A 416 14.48 20.81 -15.87
N ASN A 417 14.03 20.89 -17.14
CA ASN A 417 14.36 19.99 -18.27
C ASN A 417 15.07 18.66 -17.87
N PHE A 418 14.37 17.81 -17.11
CA PHE A 418 14.97 16.68 -16.39
C PHE A 418 15.78 15.73 -17.28
N ARG A 419 15.35 15.56 -18.54
CA ARG A 419 15.98 14.64 -19.49
C ARG A 419 17.45 14.97 -19.75
N TYR A 420 17.82 16.25 -19.74
CA TYR A 420 19.20 16.67 -19.96
C TYR A 420 20.07 16.41 -18.72
N HIS A 421 19.54 16.70 -17.54
CA HIS A 421 20.27 16.51 -16.27
C HIS A 421 20.40 15.05 -15.86
N PHE A 422 19.55 14.16 -16.40
CA PHE A 422 19.56 12.73 -16.10
C PHE A 422 20.37 11.87 -17.06
N LEU A 423 21.15 12.46 -17.98
CA LEU A 423 21.90 11.72 -19.00
C LEU A 423 22.81 10.62 -18.40
N PHE A 424 23.36 10.85 -17.21
CA PHE A 424 24.26 9.92 -16.50
C PHE A 424 23.69 9.39 -15.18
N VAL A 425 22.40 9.65 -14.92
CA VAL A 425 21.70 9.18 -13.72
C VAL A 425 20.94 7.89 -14.06
N PRO A 426 21.04 6.82 -13.25
CA PRO A 426 20.23 5.62 -13.42
C PRO A 426 18.73 5.92 -13.49
N GLN A 427 18.01 5.30 -14.43
CA GLN A 427 16.59 5.61 -14.69
C GLN A 427 15.66 5.31 -13.51
N ASP A 428 15.99 4.30 -12.72
CA ASP A 428 15.29 3.93 -11.50
C ASP A 428 15.45 4.94 -10.36
N CYS A 429 16.42 5.87 -10.46
CA CYS A 429 16.63 6.96 -9.52
C CYS A 429 15.90 8.27 -9.91
N TRP A 430 15.41 8.39 -11.16
CA TRP A 430 14.88 9.66 -11.67
C TRP A 430 13.71 10.19 -10.85
N LEU A 431 12.74 9.33 -10.52
CA LEU A 431 11.56 9.74 -9.75
C LEU A 431 11.92 10.12 -8.30
N LEU A 432 12.95 9.50 -7.73
CA LEU A 432 13.49 9.86 -6.43
C LEU A 432 14.05 11.30 -6.47
N ILE A 433 14.90 11.60 -7.44
CA ILE A 433 15.47 12.94 -7.62
C ILE A 433 14.38 13.99 -7.86
N ILE A 434 13.43 13.71 -8.77
CA ILE A 434 12.28 14.62 -9.02
C ILE A 434 11.53 14.91 -7.72
N THR A 435 11.31 13.90 -6.89
CA THR A 435 10.62 14.06 -5.60
C THR A 435 11.44 14.88 -4.60
N LEU A 436 12.75 14.63 -4.51
CA LEU A 436 13.65 15.41 -3.64
C LEU A 436 13.66 16.88 -4.04
N VAL A 437 13.79 17.17 -5.34
CA VAL A 437 13.72 18.54 -5.88
C VAL A 437 12.37 19.18 -5.58
N TYR A 438 11.25 18.47 -5.81
CA TYR A 438 9.91 18.94 -5.43
C TYR A 438 9.83 19.30 -3.95
N TYR A 439 10.24 18.40 -3.07
CA TYR A 439 10.10 18.60 -1.63
C TYR A 439 10.97 19.75 -1.13
N ILE A 440 12.23 19.83 -1.57
CA ILE A 440 13.13 20.92 -1.18
C ILE A 440 12.60 22.26 -1.69
N PHE A 441 12.33 22.36 -2.99
CA PHE A 441 11.95 23.62 -3.63
C PHE A 441 10.57 24.13 -3.19
N LYS A 442 9.60 23.23 -2.95
CA LYS A 442 8.21 23.64 -2.63
C LYS A 442 7.86 23.61 -1.16
N LYS A 443 8.59 22.86 -0.33
CA LYS A 443 8.12 22.53 1.04
C LYS A 443 9.17 22.76 2.11
N ASN A 444 10.42 22.38 1.90
CA ASN A 444 11.44 22.43 2.96
C ASN A 444 12.87 22.55 2.40
N GLU A 445 13.34 23.79 2.23
CA GLU A 445 14.69 24.10 1.73
C GLU A 445 15.81 23.52 2.61
N ASP A 446 15.58 23.41 3.93
CA ASP A 446 16.54 22.88 4.90
C ASP A 446 16.76 21.35 4.76
N PHE A 447 16.01 20.67 3.90
CA PHE A 447 16.15 19.23 3.68
C PHE A 447 17.33 18.84 2.77
N LEU A 448 18.12 19.80 2.30
CA LEU A 448 19.22 19.55 1.35
C LEU A 448 20.24 18.51 1.85
N ASN A 449 20.70 18.62 3.10
CA ASN A 449 21.66 17.66 3.66
C ASN A 449 21.05 16.25 3.85
N ALA A 450 19.77 16.18 4.20
CA ALA A 450 19.04 14.92 4.30
C ALA A 450 18.86 14.26 2.93
N ALA A 451 18.70 15.05 1.86
CA ALA A 451 18.60 14.54 0.50
C ALA A 451 19.86 13.79 0.06
N TYR A 452 21.06 14.27 0.38
CA TYR A 452 22.29 13.54 0.09
C TYR A 452 22.36 12.18 0.81
N CYS A 453 21.85 12.10 2.04
CA CYS A 453 21.76 10.85 2.78
C CYS A 453 20.75 9.87 2.16
N VAL A 454 19.62 10.37 1.63
CA VAL A 454 18.64 9.57 0.88
C VAL A 454 19.25 9.05 -0.43
N LEU A 455 20.00 9.88 -1.16
CA LEU A 455 20.69 9.46 -2.39
C LEU A 455 21.78 8.44 -2.10
N LEU A 456 22.52 8.59 -0.99
CA LEU A 456 23.50 7.59 -0.55
C LEU A 456 22.82 6.26 -0.21
N SER A 457 21.68 6.31 0.49
CA SER A 457 20.86 5.13 0.78
C SER A 457 20.46 4.39 -0.51
N TYR A 458 20.06 5.11 -1.56
CA TYR A 458 19.82 4.52 -2.88
C TYR A 458 21.05 3.82 -3.46
N ILE A 459 22.23 4.44 -3.43
CA ILE A 459 23.46 3.81 -3.95
C ILE A 459 23.77 2.52 -3.20
N VAL A 460 23.69 2.56 -1.86
CA VAL A 460 24.03 1.42 -1.00
C VAL A 460 23.02 0.28 -1.13
N LEU A 461 21.72 0.58 -1.19
CA LEU A 461 20.66 -0.44 -1.23
C LEU A 461 20.38 -0.97 -2.65
N GLY A 462 20.42 -0.11 -3.66
CA GLY A 462 20.13 -0.51 -5.03
C GLY A 462 21.38 -1.07 -5.72
N PRO A 463 22.20 -0.23 -6.39
CA PRO A 463 23.34 -0.68 -7.19
C PRO A 463 24.37 -1.53 -6.43
N VAL A 464 24.64 -1.22 -5.16
CA VAL A 464 25.64 -1.95 -4.36
C VAL A 464 25.06 -3.26 -3.82
N SER A 465 23.94 -3.24 -3.08
CA SER A 465 23.40 -4.46 -2.44
C SER A 465 23.03 -5.53 -3.47
N LYS A 466 22.43 -5.16 -4.61
CA LYS A 466 22.09 -6.12 -5.67
C LYS A 466 23.30 -6.90 -6.15
N GLN A 467 24.43 -6.22 -6.36
CA GLN A 467 25.67 -6.89 -6.75
C GLN A 467 26.25 -7.74 -5.62
N VAL A 468 26.18 -7.28 -4.36
CA VAL A 468 26.61 -8.09 -3.21
C VAL A 468 25.79 -9.38 -3.07
N ASP A 469 24.48 -9.33 -3.29
CA ASP A 469 23.61 -10.50 -3.19
C ASP A 469 23.74 -11.45 -4.39
N GLU A 470 23.97 -10.94 -5.59
CA GLU A 470 24.39 -11.74 -6.74
C GLU A 470 25.70 -12.49 -6.48
N LEU A 471 26.67 -11.84 -5.84
CA LEU A 471 27.96 -12.45 -5.48
C LEU A 471 27.84 -13.53 -4.41
N LYS A 472 26.93 -13.39 -3.43
CA LYS A 472 26.65 -14.47 -2.45
C LYS A 472 26.08 -15.72 -3.12
N LYS A 473 25.46 -15.60 -4.30
CA LYS A 473 24.85 -16.73 -5.04
C LYS A 473 25.84 -17.44 -5.97
N VAL A 474 27.00 -16.85 -6.26
CA VAL A 474 28.00 -17.41 -7.19
C VAL A 474 29.36 -17.48 -6.49
N GLU A 475 29.85 -18.68 -6.18
CA GLU A 475 31.12 -18.91 -5.46
C GLU A 475 32.40 -18.52 -6.24
N SER A 476 32.34 -17.71 -7.31
CA SER A 476 33.53 -17.40 -8.09
C SER A 476 33.53 -16.01 -8.77
N ILE A 477 34.58 -15.22 -8.46
CA ILE A 477 35.45 -14.39 -9.34
C ILE A 477 35.57 -12.85 -9.06
N LEU A 478 36.86 -12.46 -9.04
CA LEU A 478 37.65 -11.22 -9.19
C LEU A 478 37.08 -9.79 -9.00
N ASN A 479 37.93 -8.97 -8.36
CA ASN A 479 38.10 -7.50 -8.29
C ASN A 479 36.87 -6.56 -8.24
N SER A 480 35.87 -6.64 -9.12
CA SER A 480 34.62 -5.86 -8.94
C SER A 480 33.87 -6.31 -7.69
N SER A 481 34.01 -7.60 -7.34
CA SER A 481 33.51 -8.22 -6.12
C SER A 481 34.16 -7.68 -4.84
N LYS A 482 35.36 -7.06 -4.92
CA LYS A 482 35.98 -6.38 -3.78
C LYS A 482 35.46 -4.95 -3.61
N ASP A 483 35.18 -4.23 -4.69
CA ASP A 483 34.76 -2.84 -4.63
C ASP A 483 33.38 -2.67 -3.98
N CYS A 484 32.36 -3.41 -4.44
CA CYS A 484 31.01 -3.32 -3.89
C CYS A 484 30.94 -3.72 -2.41
N VAL A 485 31.64 -4.80 -2.03
CA VAL A 485 31.71 -5.29 -0.65
C VAL A 485 32.47 -4.30 0.22
N SER A 486 33.59 -3.73 -0.27
CA SER A 486 34.35 -2.70 0.45
C SER A 486 33.51 -1.44 0.66
N PHE A 487 32.84 -0.96 -0.39
CA PHE A 487 31.94 0.20 -0.32
C PHE A 487 30.83 -0.03 0.70
N TYR A 488 30.12 -1.16 0.64
CA TYR A 488 29.08 -1.52 1.60
C TYR A 488 29.61 -1.56 3.04
N ASN A 489 30.77 -2.20 3.26
CA ASN A 489 31.36 -2.36 4.59
C ASN A 489 31.70 -1.03 5.27
N ASN A 490 32.06 0.01 4.50
CA ASN A 490 32.29 1.36 5.04
C ASN A 490 31.03 1.95 5.68
N PHE A 491 29.84 1.56 5.23
CA PHE A 491 28.57 2.08 5.72
C PHE A 491 27.78 1.11 6.61
N LYS A 492 28.31 -0.09 6.87
CA LYS A 492 27.62 -1.13 7.64
C LYS A 492 27.08 -0.64 8.99
N ARG A 493 27.84 0.21 9.69
CA ARG A 493 27.45 0.78 10.99
C ARG A 493 26.22 1.71 10.92
N MET A 494 25.92 2.28 9.75
CA MET A 494 24.74 3.13 9.59
C MET A 494 23.44 2.32 9.61
N PHE A 495 23.49 1.01 9.36
CA PHE A 495 22.33 0.12 9.49
C PHE A 495 22.03 -0.29 10.94
N ASP A 496 22.89 0.09 11.90
CA ASP A 496 22.71 -0.27 13.30
C ASP A 496 21.45 0.39 13.87
N LYS A 497 20.81 -0.31 14.81
CA LYS A 497 19.60 0.19 15.47
C LYS A 497 19.89 1.48 16.22
N VAL A 498 19.12 2.52 15.93
CA VAL A 498 19.25 3.83 16.60
C VAL A 498 18.80 3.74 18.05
N ASP A 499 19.61 4.22 18.99
CA ASP A 499 19.15 4.47 20.35
C ASP A 499 18.30 5.74 20.41
N LEU A 500 17.00 5.55 20.19
CA LEU A 500 16.00 6.61 20.17
C LEU A 500 15.84 7.30 21.53
N SER A 501 16.32 6.71 22.64
CA SER A 501 16.19 7.33 23.96
C SER A 501 17.13 8.52 24.14
N GLN A 502 18.26 8.52 23.43
CA GLN A 502 19.27 9.56 23.51
C GLN A 502 19.31 10.44 22.26
N LYS A 503 19.00 9.87 21.09
CA LYS A 503 19.28 10.51 19.80
C LYS A 503 18.04 10.97 19.03
N TYR A 504 16.83 10.79 19.53
CA TYR A 504 15.63 11.13 18.77
C TYR A 504 15.45 12.64 18.56
N ASN A 505 15.20 13.03 17.31
CA ASN A 505 14.90 14.39 16.90
C ASN A 505 13.58 14.41 16.12
N SER A 506 12.53 15.00 16.71
CA SER A 506 11.18 15.05 16.13
C SER A 506 11.13 15.80 14.81
N SER A 507 11.84 16.92 14.71
CA SER A 507 11.81 17.76 13.51
C SER A 507 12.41 17.00 12.32
N VAL A 508 13.53 16.31 12.54
CA VAL A 508 14.19 15.49 11.52
C VAL A 508 13.30 14.34 11.06
N VAL A 509 12.74 13.57 11.99
CA VAL A 509 11.82 12.46 11.67
C VAL A 509 10.56 12.95 10.95
N HIS A 510 10.07 14.14 11.32
CA HIS A 510 8.92 14.76 10.67
C HIS A 510 9.24 15.19 9.23
N SER A 511 10.39 15.81 8.97
CA SER A 511 10.84 16.12 7.60
C SER A 511 10.99 14.87 6.74
N PHE A 512 11.53 13.78 7.29
CA PHE A 512 11.56 12.49 6.58
C PHE A 512 10.16 11.94 6.33
N SER A 513 9.20 12.15 7.25
CA SER A 513 7.81 11.74 7.07
C SER A 513 7.11 12.53 5.96
N GLU A 514 7.34 13.84 5.89
CA GLU A 514 6.85 14.70 4.80
C GLU A 514 7.40 14.24 3.44
N PHE A 515 8.71 14.03 3.35
CA PHE A 515 9.35 13.52 2.14
C PHE A 515 8.79 12.15 1.72
N GLN A 516 8.61 11.22 2.67
CA GLN A 516 8.04 9.90 2.40
C GLN A 516 6.62 10.01 1.79
N HIS A 517 5.77 10.92 2.28
CA HIS A 517 4.45 11.18 1.68
C HIS A 517 4.56 11.77 0.28
N CYS A 518 5.50 12.69 0.04
CA CYS A 518 5.76 13.21 -1.31
C CYS A 518 6.17 12.09 -2.27
N LEU A 519 7.10 11.23 -1.86
CA LEU A 519 7.59 10.12 -2.68
C LEU A 519 6.49 9.11 -2.98
N GLN A 520 5.67 8.77 -1.98
CA GLN A 520 4.55 7.84 -2.16
C GLN A 520 3.55 8.37 -3.19
N ASN A 521 3.13 9.63 -3.03
CA ASN A 521 2.13 10.22 -3.92
C ASN A 521 2.70 10.53 -5.31
N MET A 522 4.00 10.84 -5.42
CA MET A 522 4.67 10.98 -6.72
C MET A 522 4.69 9.64 -7.47
N ASN A 523 5.00 8.54 -6.78
CA ASN A 523 4.87 7.19 -7.31
C ASN A 523 3.43 6.88 -7.77
N TYR A 524 2.43 7.19 -6.93
CA TYR A 524 1.02 6.97 -7.27
C TYR A 524 0.57 7.80 -8.47
N LEU A 525 0.96 9.07 -8.54
CA LEU A 525 0.63 9.93 -9.68
C LEU A 525 1.31 9.41 -10.95
N ASN A 526 2.60 9.07 -10.90
CA ASN A 526 3.29 8.48 -12.04
C ASN A 526 2.60 7.19 -12.54
N LYS A 527 2.23 6.27 -11.63
CA LYS A 527 1.46 5.05 -11.99
C LYS A 527 0.11 5.38 -12.62
N LEU A 528 -0.61 6.36 -12.07
CA LEU A 528 -1.90 6.84 -12.57
C LEU A 528 -1.78 7.41 -13.99
N CYS A 529 -0.68 8.11 -14.28
CA CYS A 529 -0.38 8.74 -15.56
C CYS A 529 0.25 7.81 -16.61
N GLY A 530 0.27 6.49 -16.36
CA GLY A 530 0.79 5.53 -17.32
C GLY A 530 2.23 5.09 -17.08
N GLU A 531 2.87 5.52 -15.98
CA GLU A 531 4.22 5.12 -15.57
C GLU A 531 5.24 5.38 -16.68
N LYS A 532 5.41 6.67 -17.03
CA LYS A 532 6.32 7.12 -18.09
C LYS A 532 7.77 7.13 -17.64
N ILE A 533 7.99 7.23 -16.33
CA ILE A 533 9.27 7.10 -15.64
C ILE A 533 9.18 5.84 -14.77
N PRO A 534 10.26 5.05 -14.60
CA PRO A 534 10.26 3.95 -13.64
C PRO A 534 9.86 4.43 -12.24
N CYS A 535 8.95 3.69 -11.60
CA CYS A 535 8.62 3.96 -10.20
C CYS A 535 9.80 3.68 -9.28
N THR A 536 9.92 4.45 -8.20
CA THR A 536 10.92 4.19 -7.16
C THR A 536 10.58 2.89 -6.45
N VAL A 537 11.55 1.97 -6.41
CA VAL A 537 11.50 0.74 -5.61
C VAL A 537 11.97 1.06 -4.20
N TYR A 538 11.08 0.95 -3.22
CA TYR A 538 11.35 1.50 -1.88
C TYR A 538 12.46 0.71 -1.17
N HIS A 539 12.47 -0.61 -1.31
CA HIS A 539 13.49 -1.48 -0.70
C HIS A 539 14.88 -1.35 -1.32
N ASP A 540 14.98 -0.81 -2.53
CA ASP A 540 16.26 -0.47 -3.16
C ASP A 540 16.73 0.97 -2.84
N THR A 541 15.92 1.73 -2.09
CA THR A 541 16.10 3.19 -1.97
C THR A 541 16.16 3.68 -0.53
N TYR A 542 15.25 3.21 0.32
CA TYR A 542 14.97 3.87 1.60
C TYR A 542 15.14 2.93 2.79
N ASN A 543 16.17 3.14 3.59
CA ASN A 543 16.29 2.54 4.92
C ASN A 543 16.29 3.65 5.98
N ALA A 544 15.24 3.70 6.80
CA ALA A 544 15.06 4.78 7.78
C ALA A 544 16.20 4.85 8.80
N SER A 545 16.67 3.70 9.30
CA SER A 545 17.78 3.66 10.25
C SER A 545 19.09 4.16 9.64
N PHE A 546 19.40 3.72 8.41
CA PHE A 546 20.55 4.16 7.64
C PHE A 546 20.53 5.67 7.41
N ILE A 547 19.45 6.17 6.83
CA ILE A 547 19.32 7.59 6.45
C ILE A 547 19.42 8.47 7.70
N TYR A 548 18.76 8.07 8.79
CA TYR A 548 18.81 8.81 10.05
C TYR A 548 20.22 8.82 10.65
N ASN A 549 20.90 7.67 10.72
CA ASN A 549 22.25 7.60 11.24
C ASN A 549 23.24 8.38 10.37
N ALA A 550 23.13 8.30 9.05
CA ALA A 550 23.95 9.08 8.12
C ALA A 550 23.75 10.58 8.33
N PHE A 551 22.49 11.03 8.41
CA PHE A 551 22.15 12.43 8.63
C PHE A 551 22.66 12.96 9.99
N MET A 552 22.61 12.14 11.04
CA MET A 552 23.14 12.53 12.35
C MET A 552 24.66 12.45 12.44
N PHE A 553 25.30 11.69 11.55
CA PHE A 553 26.75 11.49 11.52
C PHE A 553 27.44 12.60 10.71
N PHE A 554 26.90 12.94 9.54
CA PHE A 554 27.47 13.95 8.65
C PHE A 554 26.91 15.33 8.95
N LYS A 555 27.79 16.33 9.05
CA LYS A 555 27.37 17.72 9.31
C LYS A 555 26.70 18.34 8.08
N ASP A 556 27.28 18.11 6.91
CA ASP A 556 26.85 18.65 5.63
C ASP A 556 27.36 17.79 4.46
N LYS A 557 27.08 18.25 3.24
CA LYS A 557 27.56 17.62 2.01
C LYS A 557 29.09 17.48 1.97
N ASN A 558 29.84 18.49 2.40
CA ASN A 558 31.30 18.49 2.28
C ASN A 558 31.89 17.43 3.18
N ASP A 559 31.40 17.33 4.42
CA ASP A 559 31.78 16.28 5.38
C ASP A 559 31.47 14.86 4.84
N LEU A 560 30.29 14.69 4.22
CA LEU A 560 29.93 13.43 3.54
C LEU A 560 30.87 13.12 2.37
N MET A 561 31.15 14.10 1.51
CA MET A 561 32.02 13.92 0.35
C MET A 561 33.46 13.63 0.76
N GLU A 562 33.99 14.33 1.76
CA GLU A 562 35.32 14.08 2.32
C GLU A 562 35.42 12.67 2.90
N TYR A 563 34.42 12.23 3.66
CA TYR A 563 34.36 10.86 4.17
C TYR A 563 34.39 9.83 3.03
N LEU A 564 33.57 10.04 2.00
CA LEU A 564 33.47 9.18 0.84
C LEU A 564 34.78 9.11 0.06
N GLU A 565 35.43 10.26 -0.18
CA GLU A 565 36.71 10.32 -0.88
C GLU A 565 37.82 9.65 -0.07
N ASN A 566 37.81 9.79 1.25
CA ASN A 566 38.80 9.15 2.12
C ASN A 566 38.59 7.63 2.27
N LYS A 567 37.35 7.15 2.28
CA LYS A 567 37.02 5.73 2.57
C LYS A 567 36.74 4.89 1.34
N CYS A 568 36.30 5.51 0.25
CA CYS A 568 35.83 4.86 -0.98
C CYS A 568 36.58 5.36 -2.23
N ALA A 569 37.80 5.90 -2.08
CA ALA A 569 38.63 6.34 -3.20
C ALA A 569 38.75 5.25 -4.28
N GLY A 570 38.54 5.64 -5.54
CA GLY A 570 38.63 4.74 -6.69
C GLY A 570 37.44 3.78 -6.87
N SER A 571 36.42 3.84 -5.99
CA SER A 571 35.21 3.04 -6.13
C SER A 571 34.32 3.52 -7.26
N ILE A 572 33.80 2.59 -8.08
CA ILE A 572 32.85 2.95 -9.15
C ILE A 572 31.53 3.50 -8.58
N TYR A 573 31.19 3.12 -7.34
CA TYR A 573 29.98 3.56 -6.65
C TYR A 573 30.11 4.96 -6.08
N LEU A 574 31.33 5.39 -5.74
CA LEU A 574 31.59 6.79 -5.44
C LEU A 574 31.37 7.66 -6.68
N GLU A 575 31.89 7.24 -7.84
CA GLU A 575 31.67 7.95 -9.10
C GLU A 575 30.18 7.96 -9.51
N MET A 576 29.46 6.86 -9.25
CA MET A 576 28.02 6.81 -9.44
C MET A 576 27.29 7.78 -8.51
N PHE A 577 27.63 7.81 -7.23
CA PHE A 577 27.06 8.76 -6.27
C PHE A 577 27.30 10.20 -6.70
N LYS A 578 28.53 10.54 -7.12
CA LYS A 578 28.87 11.87 -7.67
C LYS A 578 27.99 12.26 -8.85
N LYS A 579 27.75 11.36 -9.80
CA LYS A 579 26.86 11.60 -10.95
C LYS A 579 25.40 11.79 -10.55
N VAL A 580 24.92 11.01 -9.59
CA VAL A 580 23.55 11.13 -9.05
C VAL A 580 23.37 12.47 -8.34
N VAL A 581 24.34 12.87 -7.51
CA VAL A 581 24.36 14.16 -6.82
C VAL A 581 24.40 15.32 -7.82
N ASP A 582 25.29 15.27 -8.82
CA ASP A 582 25.39 16.29 -9.87
C ASP A 582 24.06 16.43 -10.65
N GLY A 583 23.42 15.31 -10.99
CA GLY A 583 22.10 15.33 -11.64
C GLY A 583 21.01 15.96 -10.77
N PHE A 584 20.99 15.64 -9.47
CA PHE A 584 20.08 16.24 -8.50
C PHE A 584 20.31 17.74 -8.34
N GLU A 585 21.55 18.18 -8.13
CA GLU A 585 21.88 19.59 -7.93
C GLU A 585 21.56 20.42 -9.17
N LYS A 586 21.88 19.91 -10.36
CA LYS A 586 21.52 20.58 -11.63
C LYS A 586 20.01 20.76 -11.78
N CYS A 587 19.22 19.76 -11.41
CA CYS A 587 17.76 19.86 -11.45
C CYS A 587 17.25 20.90 -10.45
N LEU A 588 17.78 20.91 -9.22
CA LEU A 588 17.39 21.87 -8.19
C LEU A 588 17.75 23.30 -8.62
N SER A 589 18.99 23.54 -9.04
CA SER A 589 19.44 24.85 -9.52
C SER A 589 18.66 25.33 -10.73
N ALA A 590 18.31 24.46 -11.68
CA ALA A 590 17.52 24.85 -12.84
C ALA A 590 16.14 25.41 -12.47
N VAL A 591 15.48 24.79 -11.48
CA VAL A 591 14.17 25.25 -10.99
C VAL A 591 14.31 26.56 -10.21
N GLU A 592 15.33 26.69 -9.36
CA GLU A 592 15.59 27.92 -8.61
C GLU A 592 15.91 29.11 -9.50
N VAL A 593 16.74 28.92 -10.54
CA VAL A 593 17.08 29.97 -11.51
C VAL A 593 15.85 30.41 -12.28
N PHE A 594 15.02 29.47 -12.74
CA PHE A 594 13.77 29.79 -13.43
C PHE A 594 12.83 30.62 -12.55
N ALA A 595 12.70 30.25 -11.27
CA ALA A 595 11.87 30.98 -10.31
C ALA A 595 12.39 32.41 -10.07
N LYS A 596 13.70 32.59 -9.91
CA LYS A 596 14.33 33.91 -9.72
C LYS A 596 14.12 34.82 -10.94
N ASN A 597 14.28 34.30 -12.15
CA ASN A 597 14.11 35.07 -13.39
C ASN A 597 12.68 35.57 -13.58
N ASN A 598 11.67 34.75 -13.28
CA ASN A 598 10.27 35.17 -13.38
C ASN A 598 9.88 36.24 -12.37
N VAL A 599 10.46 36.22 -11.16
CA VAL A 599 10.23 37.27 -10.15
C VAL A 599 10.82 38.60 -10.62
N LEU A 600 12.01 38.56 -11.24
CA LEU A 600 12.65 39.75 -11.82
C LEU A 600 11.82 40.31 -12.99
N GLU A 601 11.37 39.49 -13.93
CA GLU A 601 10.51 39.94 -15.04
C GLU A 601 9.18 40.55 -14.55
N ALA A 602 8.52 39.93 -13.57
CA ALA A 602 7.30 40.48 -12.97
C ALA A 602 7.54 41.84 -12.27
N SER A 603 8.71 42.02 -11.64
CA SER A 603 9.08 43.29 -11.01
C SER A 603 9.37 44.41 -12.02
N VAL A 604 9.98 44.09 -13.16
CA VAL A 604 10.25 45.05 -14.26
C VAL A 604 8.94 45.51 -14.91
N ILE A 605 8.04 44.58 -15.22
CA ILE A 605 6.72 44.89 -15.80
C ILE A 605 5.88 45.75 -14.84
N SER A 606 5.96 45.50 -13.53
CA SER A 606 5.24 46.29 -12.53
C SER A 606 5.77 47.73 -12.38
N ASN A 607 7.04 47.96 -12.74
CA ASN A 607 7.65 49.28 -12.73
C ASN A 607 7.38 50.05 -14.04
N GLU A 608 7.30 49.37 -15.18
CA GLU A 608 6.93 49.98 -16.47
C GLU A 608 5.44 50.38 -16.54
N ILE A 609 4.55 49.73 -15.79
CA ILE A 609 3.12 50.11 -15.70
C ILE A 609 2.90 51.29 -14.73
N LYS A 610 3.90 51.65 -13.91
CA LYS A 610 3.84 52.77 -12.95
C LYS A 610 4.52 54.05 -13.43
N THR A 611 5.14 54.02 -14.61
CA THR A 611 5.66 55.19 -15.36
C THR A 611 4.74 55.49 -16.51
#